data_AF-A0A7J4XLV2-F1
#
_entry.id   AF-A0A7J4XLV2-F1
#
_cell.length_a   1.000
_cell.length_b   1.000
_cell.length_c   1.000
_cell.angle_alpha   90.00
_cell.angle_beta   90.00
_cell.angle_gamma   90.00
#
_symmetry.space_group_name_H-M   'P 1'
#
loop_
_entity.id
_entity.type
_entity.pdbx_description
1 polymer ?
#
loop_
_entity_poly.entity_id
_entity_poly.type
_entity_poly.pdbx_seq_one_letter_code
_entity_poly.pdbx_strand_id
1 'polypeptide(L)'
;MKELYIWFNRTQLPKGYPLQNDFILKSQFDLEQPRKIYDEKWKMYNRFNSEYPTGEFQFPCEMFMVVTKKKYKEIDFDYYSCDVGTSIKFVSESFLNFLSTNGIDKNYYEQAKLNVLDLAGNSLVSKNYYALRFIKSDDTLFDFQKDTFKRAAGIRNHFLYPFMELKRNIVDKNVFSLFEFCYEETLILNEVAKEYVLKHFSNPQLYKAEDYPFIFNNQHNYEMLPYNNSYLIHC
;
A
#
# COMPACT_ATOMS: atom_id res chain seq x y z
N MET A 1 -14.51 -12.60 18.98
CA MET A 1 -13.80 -12.30 17.72
C MET A 1 -12.59 -11.44 18.04
N LYS A 2 -11.46 -11.65 17.37
CA LYS A 2 -10.34 -10.70 17.42
C LYS A 2 -10.61 -9.60 16.41
N GLU A 3 -10.51 -8.34 16.83
CA GLU A 3 -10.66 -7.21 15.92
C GLU A 3 -9.52 -7.19 14.89
N LEU A 4 -9.87 -6.81 13.66
CA LEU A 4 -8.95 -6.62 12.55
C LEU A 4 -9.01 -5.17 12.10
N TYR A 5 -7.85 -4.69 11.67
CA TYR A 5 -7.66 -3.31 11.24
C TYR A 5 -7.08 -3.30 9.83
N ILE A 6 -7.37 -2.25 9.09
CA ILE A 6 -6.97 -2.09 7.70
C ILE A 6 -6.19 -0.79 7.58
N TRP A 7 -4.93 -0.90 7.16
CA TRP A 7 -4.18 0.25 6.69
C TRP A 7 -4.55 0.49 5.22
N PHE A 8 -5.24 1.60 4.97
CA PHE A 8 -5.66 1.99 3.64
C PHE A 8 -5.37 3.47 3.37
N ASN A 9 -4.52 3.74 2.38
CA ASN A 9 -4.24 5.10 1.93
C ASN A 9 -5.34 5.59 0.98
N ARG A 10 -6.31 6.33 1.52
CA ARG A 10 -7.38 6.98 0.73
C ARG A 10 -6.83 8.04 -0.22
N THR A 11 -7.68 8.57 -1.10
CA THR A 11 -7.30 9.69 -1.99
C THR A 11 -6.88 10.96 -1.27
N GLN A 12 -7.42 11.23 -0.08
CA GLN A 12 -6.91 12.27 0.82
C GLN A 12 -5.75 11.71 1.65
N LEU A 13 -4.53 12.04 1.22
CA LEU A 13 -3.31 11.56 1.87
C LEU A 13 -2.80 12.53 2.95
N PRO A 14 -2.10 12.02 3.98
CA PRO A 14 -1.40 12.86 4.96
C PRO A 14 -0.37 13.78 4.31
N LYS A 15 0.05 14.81 5.05
CA LYS A 15 1.20 15.63 4.64
C LYS A 15 2.46 14.75 4.53
N GLY A 16 3.25 14.97 3.48
CA GLY A 16 4.47 14.18 3.22
C GLY A 16 4.24 13.02 2.23
N TYR A 17 2.99 12.75 1.85
CA TYR A 17 2.66 11.75 0.84
C TYR A 17 2.45 12.41 -0.53
N PRO A 18 3.18 11.99 -1.58
CA PRO A 18 2.93 12.49 -2.91
C PRO A 18 1.63 11.88 -3.45
N LEU A 19 0.79 12.67 -4.12
CA LEU A 19 -0.36 12.12 -4.84
C LEU A 19 0.16 11.32 -6.04
N GLN A 20 -0.56 10.27 -6.44
CA GLN A 20 -0.22 9.47 -7.61
C GLN A 20 0.02 10.30 -8.87
N ASN A 21 -0.83 11.30 -9.12
CA ASN A 21 -0.70 12.20 -10.27
C ASN A 21 0.42 13.26 -10.13
N ASP A 22 1.12 13.27 -8.99
CA ASP A 22 2.20 14.22 -8.70
C ASP A 22 3.58 13.58 -8.83
N PHE A 23 3.70 12.28 -9.15
CA PHE A 23 4.98 11.64 -9.40
C PHE A 23 4.99 10.72 -10.64
N ILE A 24 6.20 10.44 -11.12
CA ILE A 24 6.46 9.44 -12.16
C ILE A 24 7.36 8.37 -11.54
N LEU A 25 6.93 7.12 -11.58
CA LEU A 25 7.75 5.97 -11.18
C LEU A 25 8.45 5.39 -12.42
N LYS A 26 9.76 5.13 -12.33
CA LYS A 26 10.57 4.62 -13.45
C LYS A 26 11.84 3.89 -12.96
N SER A 27 12.43 3.07 -13.81
CA SER A 27 13.65 2.30 -13.50
C SER A 27 14.92 3.12 -13.60
N GLN A 28 14.89 4.24 -14.33
CA GLN A 28 16.06 5.07 -14.60
C GLN A 28 15.73 6.55 -14.49
N PHE A 29 16.69 7.34 -14.00
CA PHE A 29 16.58 8.80 -13.94
C PHE A 29 17.63 9.45 -14.84
N ASP A 30 17.16 10.35 -15.70
CA ASP A 30 17.97 11.18 -16.57
C ASP A 30 17.68 12.65 -16.22
N LEU A 31 18.72 13.39 -15.86
CA LEU A 31 18.63 14.79 -15.45
C LEU A 31 18.26 15.72 -16.61
N GLU A 32 18.62 15.37 -17.86
CA GLU A 32 18.27 16.15 -19.04
C GLU A 32 16.80 15.93 -19.43
N GLN A 33 16.26 14.74 -19.11
CA GLN A 33 14.89 14.34 -19.44
C GLN A 33 14.14 13.81 -18.18
N PRO A 34 13.99 14.62 -17.12
CA PRO A 34 13.52 14.15 -15.82
C PRO A 34 12.05 13.69 -15.84
N ARG A 35 11.28 14.10 -16.85
CA ARG A 35 9.88 13.70 -17.06
C ARG A 35 9.69 12.55 -18.06
N LYS A 36 10.77 12.04 -18.66
CA LYS A 36 10.67 10.95 -19.63
C LYS A 36 10.10 9.70 -18.97
N ILE A 37 9.14 9.09 -19.66
CA ILE A 37 8.54 7.82 -19.32
C ILE A 37 9.08 6.80 -20.32
N TYR A 38 9.71 5.76 -19.80
CA TYR A 38 10.24 4.66 -20.59
C TYR A 38 9.17 3.55 -20.73
N ASP A 39 9.38 2.65 -21.68
CA ASP A 39 8.57 1.42 -21.77
C ASP A 39 9.02 0.45 -20.65
N GLU A 40 8.32 0.50 -19.53
CA GLU A 40 8.65 -0.20 -18.29
C GLU A 40 7.84 -1.50 -18.19
N LYS A 41 8.34 -2.58 -18.79
CA LYS A 41 7.63 -3.88 -18.90
C LYS A 41 7.18 -4.46 -17.55
N TRP A 42 7.92 -4.23 -16.48
CA TRP A 42 7.53 -4.67 -15.14
C TRP A 42 6.21 -4.06 -14.65
N LYS A 43 5.78 -2.90 -15.16
CA LYS A 43 4.45 -2.32 -14.86
C LYS A 43 3.31 -3.10 -15.49
N MET A 44 3.59 -3.89 -16.52
CA MET A 44 2.61 -4.70 -17.26
C MET A 44 2.43 -6.10 -16.67
N TYR A 45 3.16 -6.44 -15.62
CA TYR A 45 3.00 -7.72 -14.95
C TYR A 45 1.59 -7.87 -14.40
N ASN A 46 0.97 -9.01 -14.69
CA ASN A 46 -0.36 -9.36 -14.22
C ASN A 46 -0.32 -10.73 -13.56
N ARG A 47 -0.63 -10.78 -12.25
CA ARG A 47 -0.65 -12.03 -11.47
C ARG A 47 -1.63 -13.08 -11.99
N PHE A 48 -2.68 -12.67 -12.70
CA PHE A 48 -3.65 -13.59 -13.31
C PHE A 48 -3.08 -14.35 -14.52
N ASN A 49 -2.02 -13.81 -15.14
CA ASN A 49 -1.35 -14.45 -16.27
C ASN A 49 -0.12 -15.26 -15.85
N SER A 50 0.53 -14.89 -14.74
CA SER A 50 1.68 -15.60 -14.18
C SER A 50 1.77 -15.40 -12.68
N GLU A 51 1.93 -16.50 -11.92
CA GLU A 51 2.04 -16.47 -10.46
C GLU A 51 3.25 -15.65 -9.97
N TYR A 52 4.36 -15.71 -10.72
CA TYR A 52 5.59 -14.98 -10.40
C TYR A 52 6.06 -14.12 -11.58
N PRO A 53 6.60 -12.92 -11.33
CA PRO A 53 7.24 -12.13 -12.37
C PRO A 53 8.60 -12.73 -12.72
N THR A 54 8.89 -12.84 -14.02
CA THR A 54 10.15 -13.37 -14.56
C THR A 54 10.68 -12.49 -15.69
N GLY A 55 12.00 -12.37 -15.81
CA GLY A 55 12.63 -11.62 -16.91
C GLY A 55 12.25 -10.14 -16.90
N GLU A 56 11.80 -9.61 -18.04
CA GLU A 56 11.44 -8.19 -18.20
C GLU A 56 10.26 -7.72 -17.32
N PHE A 57 9.49 -8.66 -16.76
CA PHE A 57 8.39 -8.35 -15.86
C PHE A 57 8.83 -8.18 -14.40
N GLN A 58 10.06 -8.56 -14.04
CA GLN A 58 10.60 -8.39 -12.70
C GLN A 58 10.93 -6.94 -12.41
N PHE A 59 10.83 -6.57 -11.14
CA PHE A 59 11.32 -5.27 -10.69
C PHE A 59 12.79 -5.08 -11.06
N PRO A 60 13.19 -3.87 -11.50
CA PRO A 60 14.59 -3.48 -11.49
C PRO A 60 15.14 -3.51 -10.06
N CYS A 61 16.47 -3.55 -9.91
CA CYS A 61 17.11 -3.48 -8.59
C CYS A 61 16.86 -2.14 -7.88
N GLU A 62 16.67 -1.08 -8.64
CA GLU A 62 16.34 0.25 -8.15
C GLU A 62 15.26 0.94 -9.00
N MET A 63 14.53 1.84 -8.37
CA MET A 63 13.49 2.65 -8.98
C MET A 63 13.61 4.10 -8.52
N PHE A 64 13.01 4.99 -9.30
CA PHE A 64 12.97 6.41 -9.08
C PHE A 64 11.53 6.87 -9.06
N MET A 65 11.09 7.40 -7.92
CA MET A 65 9.87 8.20 -7.80
C MET A 65 10.25 9.66 -8.00
N VAL A 66 9.99 10.19 -9.19
CA VAL A 66 10.26 11.59 -9.51
C VAL A 66 9.03 12.43 -9.24
N VAL A 67 9.08 13.26 -8.21
CA VAL A 67 7.99 14.17 -7.83
C VAL A 67 7.98 15.36 -8.77
N THR A 68 6.87 15.52 -9.50
CA THR A 68 6.72 16.47 -10.58
C THR A 68 5.99 17.76 -10.18
N LYS A 69 5.28 17.75 -9.04
CA LYS A 69 4.65 18.93 -8.45
C LYS A 69 5.27 19.27 -7.10
N LYS A 70 5.73 20.51 -6.98
CA LYS A 70 6.49 21.02 -5.83
C LYS A 70 5.57 21.38 -4.65
N LYS A 71 4.69 20.46 -4.25
CA LYS A 71 3.78 20.64 -3.09
C LYS A 71 4.48 20.30 -1.77
N TYR A 72 5.43 19.37 -1.81
CA TYR A 72 6.10 18.85 -0.62
C TYR A 72 7.58 19.24 -0.63
N LYS A 73 8.05 19.83 0.48
CA LYS A 73 9.47 20.11 0.70
C LYS A 73 10.24 18.84 1.07
N GLU A 74 9.57 17.91 1.72
CA GLU A 74 10.09 16.62 2.15
C GLU A 74 8.96 15.59 2.03
N ILE A 75 9.35 14.38 1.63
CA ILE A 75 8.48 13.19 1.58
C ILE A 75 8.77 12.36 2.83
N ASP A 76 7.74 12.09 3.61
CA ASP A 76 7.84 11.32 4.84
C ASP A 76 6.60 10.44 5.00
N PHE A 77 6.75 9.16 4.68
CA PHE A 77 5.76 8.12 4.90
C PHE A 77 6.46 6.83 5.33
N ASP A 78 5.75 5.95 6.01
CA ASP A 78 6.29 4.61 6.33
C ASP A 78 5.67 3.52 5.46
N TYR A 79 4.42 3.72 5.03
CA TYR A 79 3.71 2.85 4.10
C TYR A 79 2.79 3.67 3.20
N TYR A 80 2.89 3.44 1.90
CA TYR A 80 2.05 4.02 0.87
C TYR A 80 1.80 3.01 -0.25
N SER A 81 0.54 2.59 -0.45
CA SER A 81 0.15 1.76 -1.58
C SER A 81 -0.34 2.61 -2.76
N CYS A 82 0.03 2.23 -3.98
CA CYS A 82 -0.40 2.88 -5.21
C CYS A 82 -0.48 1.87 -6.36
N ASP A 83 -1.55 1.92 -7.14
CA ASP A 83 -1.64 1.21 -8.42
C ASP A 83 -1.08 2.07 -9.57
N VAL A 84 0.03 1.64 -10.17
CA VAL A 84 0.64 2.29 -11.35
C VAL A 84 0.62 1.36 -12.59
N GLY A 85 -0.46 0.60 -12.74
CA GLY A 85 -0.60 -0.52 -13.69
C GLY A 85 -0.42 -1.89 -13.00
N THR A 86 0.10 -1.86 -11.78
CA THR A 86 0.20 -2.98 -10.84
C THR A 86 0.24 -2.38 -9.42
N SER A 87 -0.23 -3.12 -8.42
CA SER A 87 -0.18 -2.68 -7.02
C SER A 87 1.26 -2.67 -6.51
N ILE A 88 1.74 -1.49 -6.14
CA ILE A 88 3.07 -1.28 -5.57
C ILE A 88 2.93 -0.64 -4.20
N LYS A 89 3.67 -1.19 -3.25
CA LYS A 89 3.74 -0.69 -1.87
C LYS A 89 5.09 -0.04 -1.67
N PHE A 90 5.11 1.26 -1.44
CA PHE A 90 6.29 2.00 -1.04
C PHE A 90 6.41 1.99 0.48
N VAL A 91 7.58 1.63 0.98
CA VAL A 91 7.82 1.47 2.41
C VAL A 91 9.12 2.12 2.83
N SER A 92 9.17 2.64 4.05
CA SER A 92 10.44 2.99 4.69
C SER A 92 11.19 1.72 5.10
N GLU A 93 12.50 1.82 5.29
CA GLU A 93 13.32 0.70 5.82
C GLU A 93 12.84 0.21 7.20
N SER A 94 12.45 1.12 8.09
CA SER A 94 11.88 0.76 9.39
C SER A 94 10.59 -0.01 9.26
N PHE A 95 9.72 0.36 8.32
CA PHE A 95 8.48 -0.36 8.06
C PHE A 95 8.73 -1.73 7.41
N LEU A 96 9.72 -1.83 6.51
CA LEU A 96 10.13 -3.11 5.92
C LEU A 96 10.60 -4.11 6.98
N ASN A 97 11.39 -3.65 7.95
CA ASN A 97 11.83 -4.47 9.08
C ASN A 97 10.67 -4.87 10.01
N PHE A 98 9.68 -4.00 10.16
CA PHE A 98 8.45 -4.34 10.87
C PHE A 98 7.65 -5.43 10.14
N LEU A 99 7.51 -5.34 8.81
CA LEU A 99 6.84 -6.38 8.02
C LEU A 99 7.49 -7.76 8.21
N SER A 100 8.82 -7.84 8.12
CA SER A 100 9.56 -9.10 8.25
C SER A 100 9.42 -9.74 9.62
N THR A 101 9.39 -8.94 10.68
CA THR A 101 9.20 -9.40 12.07
C THR A 101 7.73 -9.70 12.42
N ASN A 102 6.78 -9.38 11.53
CA ASN A 102 5.34 -9.58 11.76
C ASN A 102 4.70 -10.50 10.72
N GLY A 103 5.50 -11.38 10.13
CA GLY A 103 5.05 -12.51 9.30
C GLY A 103 4.89 -12.21 7.82
N ILE A 104 5.49 -11.13 7.32
CA ILE A 104 5.64 -10.84 5.88
C ILE A 104 7.14 -10.90 5.55
N ASP A 105 7.65 -12.11 5.30
CA ASP A 105 9.07 -12.32 4.99
C ASP A 105 9.43 -11.94 3.53
N LYS A 106 10.72 -12.03 3.20
CA LYS A 106 11.24 -11.71 1.85
C LYS A 106 10.65 -12.56 0.71
N ASN A 107 9.96 -13.66 1.01
CA ASN A 107 9.34 -14.50 -0.01
C ASN A 107 7.92 -14.03 -0.36
N TYR A 108 7.37 -13.04 0.35
CA TYR A 108 6.05 -12.46 0.07
C TYR A 108 6.07 -11.45 -1.08
N TYR A 109 7.23 -10.86 -1.38
CA TYR A 109 7.34 -9.76 -2.32
C TYR A 109 8.66 -9.81 -3.08
N GLU A 110 8.68 -9.19 -4.25
CA GLU A 110 9.93 -8.69 -4.81
C GLU A 110 10.15 -7.24 -4.36
N GLN A 111 11.40 -6.78 -4.45
CA GLN A 111 11.82 -5.51 -3.88
C GLN A 111 12.75 -4.77 -4.83
N ALA A 112 12.57 -3.45 -4.91
CA ALA A 112 13.53 -2.51 -5.50
C ALA A 112 13.89 -1.44 -4.47
N LYS A 113 15.14 -0.96 -4.49
CA LYS A 113 15.50 0.26 -3.77
C LYS A 113 14.75 1.45 -4.39
N LEU A 114 14.15 2.31 -3.58
CA LEU A 114 13.41 3.47 -4.07
C LEU A 114 14.19 4.76 -3.80
N ASN A 115 14.51 5.48 -4.87
CA ASN A 115 15.03 6.84 -4.80
C ASN A 115 13.87 7.82 -5.02
N VAL A 116 13.69 8.80 -4.14
CA VAL A 116 12.62 9.79 -4.26
C VAL A 116 13.23 11.17 -4.53
N LEU A 117 13.01 11.68 -5.73
CA LEU A 117 13.73 12.84 -6.26
C LEU A 117 12.77 13.94 -6.73
N ASP A 118 13.23 15.19 -6.74
CA ASP A 118 12.61 16.24 -7.54
C ASP A 118 13.07 16.20 -9.01
N LEU A 119 12.52 17.10 -9.83
CA LEU A 119 12.89 17.22 -11.25
C LEU A 119 14.34 17.63 -11.49
N ALA A 120 15.02 18.21 -10.49
CA ALA A 120 16.43 18.60 -10.54
C ALA A 120 17.35 17.50 -9.99
N GLY A 121 16.81 16.33 -9.63
CA GLY A 121 17.57 15.20 -9.11
C GLY A 121 17.93 15.31 -7.63
N ASN A 122 17.40 16.29 -6.90
CA ASN A 122 17.63 16.39 -5.46
C ASN A 122 16.80 15.35 -4.72
N SER A 123 17.39 14.70 -3.72
CA SER A 123 16.64 13.83 -2.81
C SER A 123 15.58 14.62 -2.06
N LEU A 124 14.37 14.08 -2.00
CA LEU A 124 13.25 14.61 -1.21
C LEU A 124 13.03 13.85 0.10
N VAL A 125 13.91 12.89 0.40
CA VAL A 125 13.79 11.99 1.55
C VAL A 125 15.05 11.99 2.39
N SER A 126 14.87 11.82 3.69
CA SER A 126 15.93 11.63 4.70
C SER A 126 16.10 10.17 5.13
N LYS A 127 15.15 9.29 4.76
CA LYS A 127 15.13 7.85 5.07
C LYS A 127 15.40 7.01 3.82
N ASN A 128 15.78 5.75 4.02
CA ASN A 128 15.81 4.75 2.96
C ASN A 128 14.39 4.25 2.67
N TYR A 129 14.08 4.09 1.39
CA TYR A 129 12.79 3.59 0.93
C TYR A 129 12.96 2.42 -0.03
N TYR A 130 11.90 1.61 -0.10
CA TYR A 130 11.80 0.46 -0.99
C TYR A 130 10.44 0.42 -1.66
N ALA A 131 10.42 -0.05 -2.90
CA ALA A 131 9.20 -0.42 -3.60
C ALA A 131 9.04 -1.94 -3.53
N LEU A 132 7.86 -2.40 -3.13
CA LEU A 132 7.51 -3.81 -3.01
C LEU A 132 6.35 -4.13 -3.95
N ARG A 133 6.42 -5.28 -4.63
CA ARG A 133 5.26 -5.92 -5.24
C ARG A 133 5.06 -7.28 -4.62
N PHE A 134 3.90 -7.47 -4.01
CA PHE A 134 3.57 -8.71 -3.32
C PHE A 134 3.24 -9.78 -4.37
N ILE A 135 3.80 -10.96 -4.16
CA ILE A 135 3.65 -12.16 -4.99
C ILE A 135 2.99 -13.31 -4.21
N LYS A 136 2.82 -13.16 -2.89
CA LYS A 136 2.04 -14.07 -2.05
C LYS A 136 0.96 -13.33 -1.27
N SER A 137 -0.12 -14.03 -1.02
CA SER A 137 -1.22 -13.56 -0.19
C SER A 137 -1.57 -14.52 0.93
N ASP A 138 -2.28 -13.98 1.89
CA ASP A 138 -2.79 -14.63 3.08
C ASP A 138 -4.30 -14.94 2.96
N ASP A 139 -4.90 -14.80 1.77
CA ASP A 139 -6.36 -14.94 1.56
C ASP A 139 -6.93 -16.24 2.14
N THR A 140 -6.17 -17.34 2.04
CA THR A 140 -6.58 -18.65 2.55
C THR A 140 -6.71 -18.71 4.08
N LEU A 141 -6.10 -17.79 4.81
CA LEU A 141 -6.14 -17.68 6.27
C LEU A 141 -7.43 -17.04 6.79
N PHE A 142 -8.20 -16.40 5.91
CA PHE A 142 -9.41 -15.66 6.28
C PHE A 142 -10.69 -16.42 5.94
N ASP A 143 -11.67 -16.30 6.83
CA ASP A 143 -13.07 -16.50 6.52
C ASP A 143 -13.68 -15.12 6.24
N PHE A 144 -14.14 -14.93 5.01
CA PHE A 144 -14.72 -13.65 4.57
C PHE A 144 -16.20 -13.51 4.95
N GLN A 145 -16.82 -14.54 5.56
CA GLN A 145 -18.24 -14.56 5.92
C GLN A 145 -19.11 -14.04 4.76
N LYS A 146 -19.13 -14.79 3.65
CA LYS A 146 -19.56 -14.29 2.33
C LYS A 146 -20.96 -13.68 2.29
N ASP A 147 -21.86 -14.05 3.20
CA ASP A 147 -23.21 -13.51 3.30
C ASP A 147 -23.26 -12.05 3.80
N THR A 148 -22.16 -11.55 4.34
CA THR A 148 -22.04 -10.20 4.93
C THR A 148 -21.57 -9.15 3.94
N PHE A 149 -21.40 -9.53 2.67
CA PHE A 149 -20.75 -8.72 1.67
C PHE A 149 -21.42 -7.35 1.48
N LYS A 150 -20.59 -6.35 1.18
CA LYS A 150 -20.98 -5.05 0.67
C LYS A 150 -20.43 -4.89 -0.73
N ARG A 151 -21.15 -4.20 -1.61
CA ARG A 151 -20.66 -3.91 -2.96
C ARG A 151 -19.59 -2.81 -2.88
N ALA A 152 -18.50 -3.00 -3.62
CA ALA A 152 -17.52 -1.96 -3.85
C ALA A 152 -18.08 -0.94 -4.85
N ALA A 153 -18.09 0.33 -4.47
CA ALA A 153 -18.52 1.42 -5.33
C ALA A 153 -17.52 1.60 -6.48
N GLY A 154 -18.04 1.81 -7.70
CA GLY A 154 -17.21 2.06 -8.89
C GLY A 154 -16.56 0.82 -9.51
N ILE A 155 -16.66 -0.37 -8.88
CA ILE A 155 -16.03 -1.60 -9.40
C ILE A 155 -17.06 -2.72 -9.54
N ARG A 156 -17.32 -3.14 -10.78
CA ARG A 156 -18.31 -4.19 -11.07
C ARG A 156 -17.83 -5.53 -10.51
N ASN A 157 -18.76 -6.26 -9.87
CA ASN A 157 -18.53 -7.61 -9.33
C ASN A 157 -17.40 -7.72 -8.28
N HIS A 158 -17.07 -6.62 -7.60
CA HIS A 158 -16.13 -6.62 -6.49
C HIS A 158 -16.87 -6.35 -5.16
N PHE A 159 -16.37 -6.96 -4.10
CA PHE A 159 -17.06 -7.03 -2.81
C PHE A 159 -16.12 -6.69 -1.65
N LEU A 160 -16.72 -6.26 -0.55
CA LEU A 160 -16.05 -5.91 0.69
C LEU A 160 -16.70 -6.73 1.81
N TYR A 161 -15.90 -7.22 2.74
CA TYR A 161 -16.31 -8.15 3.79
C TYR A 161 -16.03 -7.54 5.17
N PRO A 162 -17.00 -6.80 5.75
CA PRO A 162 -16.80 -6.09 7.02
C PRO A 162 -16.55 -7.02 8.21
N PHE A 163 -17.07 -8.25 8.14
CA PHE A 163 -16.98 -9.23 9.23
C PHE A 163 -16.00 -10.36 8.90
N MET A 164 -15.03 -10.11 8.00
CA MET A 164 -13.96 -11.07 7.78
C MET A 164 -13.19 -11.33 9.07
N GLU A 165 -12.74 -12.57 9.25
CA GLU A 165 -11.97 -12.98 10.43
C GLU A 165 -10.90 -14.01 10.07
N LEU A 166 -9.89 -14.14 10.94
CA LEU A 166 -8.91 -15.21 10.81
C LEU A 166 -9.56 -16.55 11.19
N LYS A 167 -9.41 -17.57 10.35
CA LYS A 167 -9.92 -18.94 10.61
C LYS A 167 -9.35 -19.55 11.89
N ARG A 168 -8.16 -19.12 12.29
CA ARG A 168 -7.47 -19.54 13.53
C ARG A 168 -6.46 -18.49 13.95
N ASN A 169 -6.04 -18.54 15.20
CA ASN A 169 -4.92 -17.74 15.66
C ASN A 169 -3.63 -18.23 14.99
N ILE A 170 -2.80 -17.31 14.52
CA ILE A 170 -1.52 -17.60 13.87
C ILE A 170 -0.43 -17.01 14.73
N VAL A 171 0.51 -17.85 15.16
CA VAL A 171 1.64 -17.43 15.98
C VAL A 171 2.61 -16.66 15.09
N ASP A 172 3.22 -15.60 15.63
CA ASP A 172 4.25 -14.76 14.98
C ASP A 172 3.83 -14.08 13.65
N LYS A 173 2.53 -13.94 13.40
CA LYS A 173 1.99 -13.19 12.26
C LYS A 173 0.95 -12.18 12.69
N ASN A 174 1.27 -10.91 12.51
CA ASN A 174 0.42 -9.79 12.93
C ASN A 174 0.03 -8.88 11.76
N VAL A 175 0.72 -9.00 10.62
CA VAL A 175 0.42 -8.30 9.37
C VAL A 175 0.06 -9.34 8.31
N PHE A 176 -0.98 -9.03 7.52
CA PHE A 176 -1.46 -9.89 6.45
C PHE A 176 -1.65 -9.09 5.16
N SER A 177 -1.35 -9.72 4.03
CA SER A 177 -1.58 -9.18 2.69
C SER A 177 -2.63 -10.01 1.97
N LEU A 178 -3.63 -9.36 1.40
CA LEU A 178 -4.73 -10.01 0.69
C LEU A 178 -4.69 -9.62 -0.79
N PHE A 179 -5.01 -10.54 -1.69
CA PHE A 179 -5.13 -10.25 -3.13
C PHE A 179 -6.57 -10.28 -3.60
N GLU A 180 -7.46 -10.94 -2.86
CA GLU A 180 -8.84 -11.04 -3.31
C GLU A 180 -9.62 -9.75 -3.07
N PHE A 181 -10.60 -9.55 -3.93
CA PHE A 181 -11.60 -8.49 -3.82
C PHE A 181 -11.01 -7.08 -3.86
N CYS A 182 -11.19 -6.28 -2.80
CA CYS A 182 -10.79 -4.87 -2.73
C CYS A 182 -9.73 -4.62 -1.64
N TYR A 183 -8.88 -5.62 -1.36
CA TYR A 183 -7.89 -5.55 -0.28
C TYR A 183 -6.44 -5.49 -0.75
N GLU A 184 -6.19 -5.58 -2.06
CA GLU A 184 -4.84 -5.59 -2.64
C GLU A 184 -3.99 -4.36 -2.29
N GLU A 185 -4.63 -3.19 -2.21
CA GLU A 185 -3.98 -1.92 -1.84
C GLU A 185 -3.96 -1.66 -0.33
N THR A 186 -4.20 -2.70 0.48
CA THR A 186 -4.25 -2.60 1.94
C THR A 186 -3.22 -3.50 2.62
N LEU A 187 -3.04 -3.27 3.91
CA LEU A 187 -2.50 -4.26 4.84
C LEU A 187 -3.52 -4.51 5.94
N ILE A 188 -3.72 -5.78 6.29
CA ILE A 188 -4.58 -6.17 7.41
C ILE A 188 -3.69 -6.35 8.64
N LEU A 189 -4.10 -5.78 9.76
CA LEU A 189 -3.38 -5.80 11.02
C LEU A 189 -4.28 -6.43 12.10
N ASN A 190 -3.68 -7.18 13.01
CA ASN A 190 -4.31 -7.46 14.30
C ASN A 190 -4.02 -6.33 15.30
N GLU A 191 -4.56 -6.46 16.52
CA GLU A 191 -4.37 -5.50 17.61
C GLU A 191 -2.90 -5.16 17.90
N VAL A 192 -2.02 -6.18 17.94
CA VAL A 192 -0.60 -6.01 18.29
C VAL A 192 0.10 -5.16 17.23
N ALA A 193 -0.08 -5.49 15.96
CA ALA A 193 0.49 -4.72 14.85
C ALA A 193 -0.10 -3.30 14.80
N LYS A 194 -1.41 -3.16 15.01
CA LYS A 194 -2.08 -1.85 15.03
C LYS A 194 -1.48 -0.92 16.10
N GLU A 195 -1.36 -1.39 17.34
CA GLU A 195 -0.78 -0.60 18.43
C GLU A 195 0.66 -0.19 18.14
N TYR A 196 1.48 -1.12 17.63
CA TYR A 196 2.85 -0.82 17.25
C TYR A 196 2.89 0.24 16.13
N VAL A 197 2.06 0.10 15.11
CA VAL A 197 2.02 1.01 13.97
C VAL A 197 1.67 2.43 14.40
N LEU A 198 0.63 2.59 15.24
CA LEU A 198 0.20 3.90 15.74
C LEU A 198 1.34 4.61 16.48
N LYS A 199 2.10 3.86 17.30
CA LYS A 199 3.16 4.43 18.14
C LYS A 199 4.45 4.75 17.39
N HIS A 200 4.76 4.02 16.33
CA HIS A 200 6.11 4.01 15.75
C HIS A 200 6.21 4.56 14.32
N PHE A 201 5.09 4.74 13.61
CA PHE A 201 5.10 5.20 12.22
C PHE A 201 4.36 6.51 12.00
N SER A 202 4.80 7.25 10.99
CA SER A 202 4.26 8.56 10.64
C SER A 202 2.88 8.45 9.98
N ASN A 203 1.88 9.12 10.57
CA ASN A 203 0.55 9.35 10.00
C ASN A 203 -0.16 8.10 9.42
N PRO A 204 -0.20 6.97 10.14
CA PRO A 204 -0.86 5.77 9.62
C PRO A 204 -2.35 6.03 9.37
N GLN A 205 -2.89 5.39 8.34
CA GLN A 205 -4.29 5.52 7.94
C GLN A 205 -5.02 4.22 8.25
N LEU A 206 -5.31 4.02 9.54
CA LEU A 206 -5.92 2.79 10.06
C LEU A 206 -7.42 2.96 10.28
N TYR A 207 -8.15 1.92 9.91
CA TYR A 207 -9.59 1.79 10.10
C TYR A 207 -9.92 0.41 10.63
N LYS A 208 -11.05 0.23 11.31
CA LYS A 208 -11.53 -1.11 11.60
C LYS A 208 -11.97 -1.81 10.31
N ALA A 209 -11.81 -3.13 10.25
CA ALA A 209 -12.28 -3.93 9.12
C ALA A 209 -13.80 -3.78 8.89
N GLU A 210 -14.58 -3.64 9.96
CA GLU A 210 -16.03 -3.44 9.89
C GLU A 210 -16.45 -2.13 9.21
N ASP A 211 -15.64 -1.07 9.39
CA ASP A 211 -15.89 0.25 8.82
C ASP A 211 -15.37 0.38 7.38
N TYR A 212 -14.42 -0.48 6.99
CA TYR A 212 -13.73 -0.40 5.71
C TYR A 212 -14.66 -0.28 4.49
N PRO A 213 -15.80 -0.98 4.39
CA PRO A 213 -16.69 -0.81 3.24
C PRO A 213 -17.20 0.63 3.07
N PHE A 214 -17.48 1.32 4.18
CA PHE A 214 -17.89 2.72 4.15
C PHE A 214 -16.72 3.61 3.71
N ILE A 215 -15.53 3.37 4.26
CA ILE A 215 -14.32 4.12 3.93
C ILE A 215 -13.96 3.98 2.46
N PHE A 216 -13.92 2.75 1.94
CA PHE A 216 -13.60 2.46 0.56
C PHE A 216 -14.59 3.12 -0.41
N ASN A 217 -15.90 2.99 -0.14
CA ASN A 217 -16.94 3.51 -1.04
C ASN A 217 -17.03 5.04 -1.05
N ASN A 218 -16.58 5.70 0.03
CA ASN A 218 -16.65 7.15 0.16
C ASN A 218 -15.29 7.85 0.07
N GLN A 219 -14.22 7.15 -0.31
CA GLN A 219 -12.86 7.69 -0.35
C GLN A 219 -12.68 8.91 -1.27
N HIS A 220 -13.62 9.17 -2.19
CA HIS A 220 -13.64 10.32 -3.09
C HIS A 220 -14.65 11.41 -2.70
N ASN A 221 -15.47 11.18 -1.66
CA ASN A 221 -16.49 12.13 -1.21
C ASN A 221 -16.01 12.86 0.05
N TYR A 222 -15.47 14.06 -0.13
CA TYR A 222 -14.81 14.80 0.94
C TYR A 222 -15.76 15.45 1.94
N GLU A 223 -17.02 15.67 1.54
CA GLU A 223 -18.07 16.16 2.44
C GLU A 223 -18.53 15.05 3.39
N MET A 224 -18.67 13.83 2.86
CA MET A 224 -19.12 12.67 3.62
C MET A 224 -18.01 12.01 4.43
N LEU A 225 -16.79 12.00 3.91
CA LEU A 225 -15.62 11.40 4.53
C LEU A 225 -14.43 12.37 4.47
N PRO A 226 -14.41 13.40 5.35
CA PRO A 226 -13.29 14.32 5.44
C PRO A 226 -12.00 13.62 5.88
N TYR A 227 -10.85 14.28 5.68
CA TYR A 227 -9.55 13.75 6.11
C TYR A 227 -9.57 13.34 7.60
N ASN A 228 -9.86 14.29 8.49
CA ASN A 228 -10.12 14.02 9.90
C ASN A 228 -11.57 13.57 10.06
N ASN A 229 -11.80 12.29 10.29
CA ASN A 229 -13.12 11.68 10.43
C ASN A 229 -13.13 10.72 11.62
N SER A 230 -14.31 10.38 12.13
CA SER A 230 -14.48 9.55 13.33
C SER A 230 -14.03 8.10 13.17
N TYR A 231 -13.81 7.62 11.94
CA TYR A 231 -13.38 6.25 11.68
C TYR A 231 -11.86 6.09 11.64
N LEU A 232 -11.13 7.20 11.46
CA LEU A 232 -9.68 7.18 11.47
C LEU A 232 -9.19 6.92 12.89
N ILE A 233 -8.43 5.84 13.07
CA ILE A 233 -7.89 5.46 14.37
C ILE A 233 -6.64 6.32 14.63
N HIS A 234 -6.64 6.97 15.78
CA HIS A 234 -5.54 7.81 16.26
C HIS A 234 -4.88 7.18 17.49
N CYS A 235 -3.67 7.66 17.83
CA CYS A 235 -3.04 7.39 19.13
C CYS A 235 -3.82 8.03 20.28
#